data_AF-A0A961E4H3-F1
#
_entry.id   AF-A0A961E4H3-F1
#
_cell.length_a   1.000
_cell.length_b   1.000
_cell.length_c   1.000
_cell.angle_alpha   90.00
_cell.angle_beta   90.00
_cell.angle_gamma   90.00
#
_symmetry.space_group_name_H-M   'P 1'
#
loop_
_entity.id
_entity.type
_entity.pdbx_description
1 polymer ?
#
loop_
_entity_poly.entity_id
_entity_poly.type
_entity_poly.pdbx_seq_one_letter_code
_entity_poly.pdbx_strand_id
1 'polypeptide(L)'
;PMGLEGAVRLGLRKELDAIADDAEREERVRQVTAVAQENAKALNAAALFEIDDVIDPAETRELIAATLAAATGRAEPPPPRRFVDTW
;
A
#
# COMPACT_ATOMS: atom_id res chain seq x y z
N PRO A 1 7.80 0.92 2.37
CA PRO A 1 7.89 2.07 1.43
C PRO A 1 8.29 3.35 2.18
N MET A 2 9.14 4.18 1.58
CA MET A 2 9.37 5.54 2.06
C MET A 2 8.13 6.42 1.79
N GLY A 3 8.03 7.59 2.41
CA GLY A 3 6.96 8.55 2.08
C GLY A 3 7.01 8.99 0.61
N LEU A 4 5.83 9.27 0.02
CA LEU A 4 5.67 9.56 -1.42
C LEU A 4 6.61 10.67 -1.91
N GLU A 5 6.71 11.77 -1.18
CA GLU A 5 7.58 12.90 -1.53
C GLU A 5 9.06 12.50 -1.60
N GLY A 6 9.51 11.67 -0.65
CA GLY A 6 10.87 11.12 -0.66
C GLY A 6 11.12 10.20 -1.86
N ALA A 7 10.14 9.38 -2.21
CA ALA A 7 10.19 8.53 -3.40
C ALA A 7 10.24 9.36 -4.70
N VAL A 8 9.44 10.43 -4.80
CA VAL A 8 9.43 11.36 -5.93
C VAL A 8 10.77 12.07 -6.08
N ARG A 9 11.32 12.64 -5.00
CA ARG A 9 12.64 13.30 -5.05
C ARG A 9 13.75 12.33 -5.44
N LEU A 10 13.68 11.07 -5.02
CA LEU A 10 14.65 10.06 -5.41
C LEU A 10 14.52 9.66 -6.89
N GLY A 11 13.30 9.40 -7.35
CA GLY A 11 13.00 8.96 -8.72
C GLY A 11 13.29 10.03 -9.77
N LEU A 12 13.00 11.29 -9.46
CA LEU A 12 13.16 12.43 -10.39
C LEU A 12 14.43 13.25 -10.13
N ARG A 13 15.38 12.75 -9.35
CA ARG A 13 16.57 13.52 -8.93
C ARG A 13 17.21 14.31 -10.08
N LYS A 14 17.48 13.64 -11.21
CA LYS A 14 18.11 14.26 -12.38
C LYS A 14 17.29 15.39 -13.00
N GLU A 15 15.97 15.24 -13.04
CA GLU A 15 15.06 16.23 -13.62
C GLU A 15 14.92 17.44 -12.71
N LEU A 16 14.83 17.21 -11.40
CA LEU A 16 14.79 18.26 -10.39
C LEU A 16 16.11 19.04 -10.37
N ASP A 17 17.25 18.35 -10.47
CA ASP A 17 18.58 18.97 -10.52
C ASP A 17 18.80 19.90 -11.72
N ALA A 18 18.04 19.69 -12.81
CA ALA A 18 18.10 20.55 -13.99
C ALA A 18 17.29 21.85 -13.86
N ILE A 19 16.40 21.99 -12.85
CA ILE A 19 15.59 23.19 -12.63
C ILE A 19 16.36 24.20 -11.79
N ALA A 20 16.78 25.32 -12.36
CA ALA A 20 17.61 26.29 -11.65
C ALA A 20 16.88 27.05 -10.52
N ASP A 21 15.58 27.31 -10.68
CA ASP A 21 14.77 28.01 -9.68
C ASP A 21 14.24 27.04 -8.61
N ASP A 22 14.55 27.33 -7.35
CA ASP A 22 14.16 26.46 -6.23
C ASP A 22 12.64 26.41 -6.04
N ALA A 23 11.93 27.51 -6.31
CA ALA A 23 10.48 27.54 -6.17
C ALA A 23 9.80 26.70 -7.26
N GLU A 24 10.27 26.79 -8.50
CA GLU A 24 9.84 25.95 -9.63
C GLU A 24 10.14 24.46 -9.36
N ARG A 25 11.30 24.15 -8.79
CA ARG A 25 11.68 22.79 -8.42
C ARG A 25 10.76 22.20 -7.36
N GLU A 26 10.47 22.94 -6.29
CA GLU A 26 9.56 22.48 -5.25
C GLU A 26 8.11 22.39 -5.74
N GLU A 27 7.70 23.27 -6.65
CA GLU A 27 6.40 23.14 -7.33
C GLU A 27 6.32 21.87 -8.16
N ARG A 28 7.40 21.52 -8.88
CA ARG A 28 7.48 20.25 -9.62
C ARG A 28 7.37 19.04 -8.69
N VAL A 29 8.04 19.06 -7.53
CA VAL A 29 7.92 18.00 -6.52
C VAL A 29 6.48 17.86 -6.04
N ARG A 30 5.81 18.97 -5.70
CA ARG A 30 4.41 18.96 -5.27
C ARG A 30 3.48 18.36 -6.34
N GLN A 31 3.63 18.78 -7.59
CA GLN A 31 2.82 18.29 -8.70
C GLN A 31 2.96 16.78 -8.88
N VAL A 32 4.19 16.26 -8.91
CA VAL A 32 4.39 14.82 -9.11
C VAL A 32 4.01 14.01 -7.87
N THR A 33 4.19 14.57 -6.66
CA THR A 33 3.71 13.94 -5.43
C THR A 33 2.19 13.82 -5.42
N ALA A 34 1.46 14.83 -5.92
CA ALA A 34 0.01 14.75 -6.07
C ALA A 34 -0.41 13.63 -7.05
N VAL A 35 0.29 13.50 -8.19
CA VAL A 35 0.05 12.39 -9.12
C VAL A 35 0.34 11.03 -8.47
N ALA A 36 1.43 10.92 -7.70
CA ALA A 36 1.76 9.69 -6.98
C ALA A 36 0.70 9.35 -5.92
N GLN A 37 0.14 10.35 -5.24
CA GLN A 37 -0.93 10.16 -4.28
C GLN A 37 -2.24 9.69 -4.95
N GLU A 38 -2.58 10.25 -6.10
CA GLU A 38 -3.70 9.79 -6.92
C GLU A 38 -3.50 8.33 -7.32
N ASN A 39 -2.30 7.94 -7.77
CA ASN A 39 -1.98 6.56 -8.10
C ASN A 39 -1.99 5.62 -6.89
N ALA A 40 -1.68 6.12 -5.69
CA ALA A 40 -1.68 5.35 -4.46
C ALA A 40 -3.07 5.14 -3.84
N LYS A 41 -4.15 5.64 -4.48
CA LYS A 41 -5.52 5.40 -4.01
C LYS A 41 -5.84 3.91 -3.99
N ALA A 42 -6.60 3.47 -2.99
CA ALA A 42 -6.97 2.07 -2.80
C ALA A 42 -7.60 1.44 -4.05
N LEU A 43 -8.43 2.19 -4.79
CA LEU A 43 -9.05 1.71 -6.03
C LEU A 43 -8.02 1.39 -7.13
N ASN A 44 -6.92 2.14 -7.20
CA ASN A 44 -5.85 1.87 -8.15
C ASN A 44 -5.05 0.62 -7.76
N ALA A 45 -4.76 0.46 -6.46
CA ALA A 45 -4.11 -0.75 -5.94
C ALA A 45 -4.96 -2.01 -6.21
N ALA A 46 -6.29 -1.92 -5.99
CA ALA A 46 -7.21 -3.01 -6.29
C ALA A 46 -7.32 -3.30 -7.80
N ALA A 47 -7.36 -2.27 -8.65
CA ALA A 47 -7.38 -2.43 -10.10
C ALA A 47 -6.11 -3.11 -10.65
N LEU A 48 -4.98 -2.95 -9.96
CA LEU A 48 -3.71 -3.61 -10.25
C LEU A 48 -3.55 -4.98 -9.55
N PHE A 49 -4.58 -5.45 -8.83
CA PHE A 49 -4.57 -6.69 -8.06
C PHE A 49 -3.47 -6.74 -6.99
N GLU A 50 -3.06 -5.60 -6.44
CA GLU A 50 -2.16 -5.55 -5.28
C GLU A 50 -2.89 -5.90 -3.98
N ILE A 51 -4.20 -5.62 -3.93
CA ILE A 51 -5.12 -5.99 -2.86
C ILE A 51 -6.40 -6.57 -3.48
N ASP A 52 -7.07 -7.44 -2.73
CA ASP A 52 -8.24 -8.17 -3.23
C ASP A 52 -9.48 -7.29 -3.41
N ASP A 53 -9.71 -6.33 -2.51
CA ASP A 53 -10.89 -5.46 -2.53
C ASP A 53 -10.71 -4.14 -1.77
N VAL A 54 -11.59 -3.18 -2.03
CA VAL A 54 -11.75 -1.92 -1.29
C VAL A 54 -13.14 -1.89 -0.68
N ILE A 55 -13.24 -2.17 0.62
CA ILE A 55 -14.51 -2.32 1.34
C ILE A 55 -14.87 -1.09 2.18
N ASP A 56 -16.15 -0.95 2.55
CA ASP A 56 -16.55 -0.06 3.64
C ASP A 56 -15.90 -0.55 4.95
N PRO A 57 -15.20 0.32 5.71
CA PRO A 57 -14.65 -0.04 7.01
C PRO A 57 -15.65 -0.71 7.97
N ALA A 58 -16.95 -0.40 7.88
CA ALA A 58 -18.00 -1.02 8.69
C ALA A 58 -18.19 -2.52 8.40
N GLU A 59 -17.93 -2.96 7.17
CA GLU A 59 -18.13 -4.34 6.71
C GLU A 59 -16.97 -5.28 7.09
N THR A 60 -15.84 -4.73 7.56
CA THR A 60 -14.60 -5.46 7.87
C THR A 60 -14.83 -6.74 8.68
N ARG A 61 -15.66 -6.70 9.73
CA ARG A 61 -15.88 -7.85 10.62
C ARG A 61 -16.64 -8.98 9.93
N GLU A 62 -17.65 -8.62 9.14
CA GLU A 62 -18.45 -9.60 8.40
C GLU A 62 -17.60 -10.31 7.36
N LEU A 63 -16.80 -9.55 6.60
CA LEU A 63 -15.90 -10.11 5.60
C LEU A 63 -14.88 -11.08 6.21
N ILE A 64 -14.25 -10.72 7.34
CA ILE A 64 -13.29 -11.59 8.03
C ILE A 64 -13.97 -12.90 8.48
N ALA A 65 -15.15 -12.80 9.10
CA ALA A 65 -15.87 -13.97 9.59
C ALA A 65 -16.26 -14.92 8.45
N ALA A 66 -16.79 -14.36 7.35
CA ALA A 66 -17.15 -15.13 6.15
C ALA A 66 -15.93 -15.81 5.52
N THR A 67 -14.79 -15.10 5.44
CA THR A 67 -13.54 -15.64 4.88
C THR A 67 -13.01 -16.82 5.71
N LEU A 68 -13.01 -16.71 7.04
CA LEU A 68 -12.60 -17.80 7.93
C LEU A 68 -13.53 -19.01 7.82
N ALA A 69 -14.85 -18.78 7.79
CA ALA A 69 -15.83 -19.84 7.60
C ALA A 69 -15.61 -20.59 6.27
N ALA A 70 -15.33 -19.87 5.19
CA ALA A 70 -15.00 -20.46 3.89
C ALA A 70 -13.68 -21.27 3.93
N ALA A 71 -12.65 -20.77 4.61
CA ALA A 71 -11.34 -21.43 4.69
C ALA A 71 -11.35 -22.71 5.53
N THR A 72 -12.18 -22.77 6.58
CA THR A 72 -12.21 -23.89 7.55
C THR A 72 -12.87 -25.17 7.03
N GLY A 73 -13.45 -25.17 5.83
CA GLY A 73 -13.99 -26.38 5.18
C GLY A 73 -12.94 -27.46 4.87
N ARG A 74 -11.64 -27.18 5.03
CA ARG A 74 -10.52 -28.11 4.81
C ARG A 74 -9.61 -28.23 6.04
N ALA A 75 -10.17 -28.56 7.21
CA ALA A 75 -9.36 -28.68 8.43
C ALA A 75 -8.36 -29.86 8.34
N GLU A 76 -7.08 -29.54 8.10
CA GLU A 76 -5.98 -30.45 8.36
C GLU A 76 -5.79 -30.66 9.87
N PRO A 77 -5.35 -31.86 10.31
CA PRO A 77 -5.06 -32.11 11.71
C PRO A 77 -3.99 -31.12 12.22
N PRO A 78 -4.09 -30.68 13.49
CA PRO A 78 -3.17 -29.69 14.03
C PRO A 78 -1.72 -30.21 13.95
N PRO A 79 -0.76 -29.38 13.52
CA PRO A 79 0.64 -29.79 13.49
C PRO A 79 1.13 -30.06 14.93
N PRO A 80 2.15 -30.92 15.10
CA PRO A 80 2.75 -31.16 16.40
C PRO A 80 3.24 -29.85 17.02
N ARG A 81 3.06 -29.70 18.34
CA ARG A 81 3.35 -28.45 19.06
C ARG A 81 4.84 -28.09 18.93
N ARG A 82 5.11 -26.91 18.37
CA ARG A 82 6.44 -26.30 18.30
C ARG A 82 6.66 -25.36 19.50
N PHE A 83 7.91 -25.07 19.82
CA PHE A 83 8.27 -24.05 20.81
C PHE A 83 7.72 -22.69 20.39
N VAL A 84 7.11 -21.96 21.33
CA VAL A 84 6.65 -20.58 21.14
C VAL A 84 7.71 -19.68 21.76
N ASP A 85 8.27 -18.78 20.96
CA ASP A 85 9.27 -17.81 21.42
C ASP A 85 8.68 -16.89 22.50
N THR A 86 9.47 -16.57 23.52
CA THR A 86 9.08 -15.75 24.66
C THR A 86 9.55 -14.30 24.56
N TRP A 87 10.21 -13.93 23.46
CA TRP A 87 10.70 -12.58 23.19
C TRP A 87 9.67 -11.70 22.49
#